data_AF-A0AAW1S2I9-F1
#
_entry.id   AF-A0AAW1S2I9-F1
#
_cell.length_a   1.000
_cell.length_b   1.000
_cell.length_c   1.000
_cell.angle_alpha   90.00
_cell.angle_beta   90.00
_cell.angle_gamma   90.00
#
_symmetry.space_group_name_H-M   'P 1'
#
loop_
_entity.id
_entity.type
_entity.pdbx_description
1 polymer ?
#
loop_
_entity_poly.entity_id
_entity_poly.type
_entity_poly.pdbx_seq_one_letter_code
_entity_poly.pdbx_strand_id
1 'polypeptide(L)'
;MPQEKRDQPEASESKDAPAQPPDAKKQIVEEEKSKMPKELVEQGRVAFFYRAKLNVQDEPDSLVDVQRFYMILSPTSREKAPHRLVVVGKKKMPSVQKRERFFGFCEAIGSSVDELTSKMGDASYDTATRGTRTNPSAIAAGQGVYSIVERGRQTHLVYTLETPEKPGKMQDVLDIPQEGSYTLSIRNPETPNVGNAGLENKPDFSPEKMKKFGGYRWASASDPSFLDVERCELLLIGASTDLKGELGEAGEHMHKLAEEDFQKYISEGHQHEDEAHLKKLQEEYRLEAGGLPVDGTVKEQAKKT
;
A
#
# COMPACT_ATOMS: atom_id res chain seq x y z
N MET A 1 -63.12 -24.75 50.77
CA MET A 1 -63.40 -23.32 50.55
C MET A 1 -62.52 -22.51 51.49
N PRO A 2 -61.93 -21.35 51.15
CA PRO A 2 -61.56 -20.71 49.86
C PRO A 2 -60.00 -20.65 49.68
N GLN A 3 -59.38 -20.60 48.48
CA GLN A 3 -59.05 -19.43 47.60
C GLN A 3 -58.41 -18.24 48.36
N GLU A 4 -57.35 -17.51 47.94
CA GLU A 4 -56.60 -17.36 46.68
C GLU A 4 -55.35 -16.43 46.91
N LYS A 5 -54.52 -16.28 45.85
CA LYS A 5 -53.44 -15.30 45.53
C LYS A 5 -52.03 -15.91 45.52
N ARG A 6 -51.49 -16.34 44.36
CA ARG A 6 -50.88 -15.55 43.24
C ARG A 6 -49.81 -14.55 43.71
N ASP A 7 -48.55 -14.88 43.43
CA ASP A 7 -47.65 -14.04 42.63
C ASP A 7 -46.57 -14.89 41.94
N GLN A 8 -46.06 -14.35 40.84
CA GLN A 8 -45.46 -14.99 39.66
C GLN A 8 -43.98 -15.41 39.83
N PRO A 9 -43.45 -16.28 38.95
CA PRO A 9 -42.03 -16.66 38.93
C PRO A 9 -41.17 -15.65 38.15
N GLU A 10 -40.11 -15.12 38.77
CA GLU A 10 -39.10 -14.31 38.08
C GLU A 10 -38.08 -15.19 37.32
N ALA A 11 -38.10 -14.99 36.01
CA ALA A 11 -37.04 -15.05 34.99
C ALA A 11 -35.73 -15.84 35.27
N SER A 12 -35.55 -16.88 34.45
CA SER A 12 -34.28 -17.51 34.10
C SER A 12 -33.43 -16.66 33.15
N GLU A 13 -32.13 -16.60 33.45
CA GLU A 13 -30.97 -16.59 32.55
C GLU A 13 -30.90 -15.59 31.37
N SER A 14 -29.96 -14.64 31.48
CA SER A 14 -28.92 -14.45 30.45
C SER A 14 -27.67 -13.85 31.12
N LYS A 15 -26.58 -14.62 31.20
CA LYS A 15 -25.27 -14.15 31.63
C LYS A 15 -24.46 -13.76 30.39
N ASP A 16 -24.15 -12.48 30.33
CA ASP A 16 -23.18 -11.86 29.45
C ASP A 16 -21.81 -12.58 29.49
N ALA A 17 -21.21 -12.70 28.32
CA ALA A 17 -19.79 -13.01 28.17
C ALA A 17 -18.94 -11.88 28.77
N PRO A 18 -17.80 -12.15 29.44
CA PRO A 18 -17.01 -11.12 30.08
C PRO A 18 -16.28 -10.27 29.04
N ALA A 19 -16.58 -8.96 29.01
CA ALA A 19 -15.73 -7.95 28.37
C ALA A 19 -14.36 -7.91 29.07
N GLN A 20 -13.27 -7.97 28.29
CA GLN A 20 -11.91 -7.88 28.81
C GLN A 20 -11.64 -6.50 29.45
N PRO A 21 -10.87 -6.41 30.55
CA PRO A 21 -10.62 -5.15 31.24
C PRO A 21 -9.80 -4.16 30.39
N PRO A 22 -10.08 -2.85 30.48
CA PRO A 22 -9.40 -1.80 29.70
C PRO A 22 -7.89 -1.68 29.97
N ASP A 23 -7.38 -2.21 31.08
CA ASP A 23 -5.96 -2.15 31.46
C ASP A 23 -5.07 -3.12 30.67
N ALA A 24 -5.60 -4.26 30.21
CA ALA A 24 -4.83 -5.20 29.39
C ALA A 24 -4.48 -4.62 28.01
N LYS A 25 -5.42 -3.89 27.39
CA LYS A 25 -5.17 -3.21 26.10
C LYS A 25 -4.12 -2.10 26.24
N LYS A 26 -4.08 -1.37 27.35
CA LYS A 26 -3.06 -0.34 27.59
C LYS A 26 -1.67 -0.94 27.81
N GLN A 27 -1.56 -2.03 28.57
CA GLN A 27 -0.28 -2.70 28.82
C GLN A 27 0.32 -3.30 27.54
N ILE A 28 -0.51 -3.90 26.67
CA ILE A 28 -0.06 -4.43 25.37
C ILE A 28 0.45 -3.30 24.46
N VAL A 29 -0.26 -2.16 24.41
CA VAL A 29 0.13 -0.99 23.59
C VAL A 29 1.40 -0.30 24.12
N GLU A 30 1.63 -0.30 25.43
CA GLU A 30 2.85 0.24 26.04
C GLU A 30 4.07 -0.68 25.86
N GLU A 31 3.89 -2.01 25.92
CA GLU A 31 4.96 -2.97 25.60
C GLU A 31 5.35 -2.93 24.11
N GLU A 32 4.40 -2.79 23.19
CA GLU A 32 4.69 -2.65 21.75
C GLU A 32 5.45 -1.36 21.44
N LYS A 33 5.08 -0.23 22.06
CA LYS A 33 5.82 1.04 21.92
C LYS A 33 7.26 0.96 22.43
N SER A 34 7.53 0.15 23.45
CA SER A 34 8.89 -0.01 24.00
C SER A 34 9.83 -0.81 23.09
N LYS A 35 9.29 -1.59 22.14
CA LYS A 35 10.04 -2.41 21.17
C LYS A 35 10.27 -1.70 19.83
N MET A 36 9.63 -0.55 19.58
CA MET A 36 9.80 0.16 18.32
C MET A 36 11.14 0.91 18.27
N PRO A 37 11.84 0.90 17.13
CA PRO A 37 13.04 1.71 16.95
C PRO A 37 12.73 3.18 17.22
N LYS A 38 13.63 3.88 17.92
CA LYS A 38 13.46 5.32 18.23
C LYS A 38 13.33 6.21 16.99
N GLU A 39 13.84 5.72 15.87
CA GLU A 39 13.85 6.39 14.57
C GLU A 39 12.55 6.15 13.78
N LEU A 40 11.64 5.30 14.27
CA LEU A 40 10.41 4.96 13.55
C LEU A 40 9.39 6.11 13.59
N VAL A 41 9.00 6.58 12.41
CA VAL A 41 8.00 7.65 12.22
C VAL A 41 6.63 7.05 11.87
N GLU A 42 6.61 6.07 10.98
CA GLU A 42 5.39 5.40 10.53
C GLU A 42 5.72 3.96 10.13
N GLN A 43 4.78 3.04 10.32
CA GLN A 43 4.85 1.67 9.86
C GLN A 43 3.53 1.30 9.18
N GLY A 44 3.58 0.40 8.20
CA GLY A 44 2.38 -0.08 7.52
C GLY A 44 2.66 -1.17 6.49
N ARG A 45 1.68 -1.44 5.62
CA ARG A 45 1.82 -2.34 4.47
C ARG A 45 2.01 -1.56 3.18
N VAL A 46 2.85 -2.08 2.29
CA VAL A 46 3.09 -1.54 0.94
C VAL A 46 2.61 -2.54 -0.09
N ALA A 47 1.98 -2.04 -1.15
CA ALA A 47 1.63 -2.85 -2.32
C ALA A 47 2.04 -2.12 -3.59
N PHE A 48 2.72 -2.82 -4.48
CA PHE A 48 3.17 -2.31 -5.77
C PHE A 48 2.23 -2.75 -6.86
N PHE A 49 1.91 -1.84 -7.78
CA PHE A 49 1.07 -2.15 -8.94
C PHE A 49 1.66 -1.55 -10.19
N TYR A 50 1.36 -2.15 -11.33
CA TYR A 50 1.66 -1.56 -12.63
C TYR A 50 0.47 -1.72 -13.56
N ARG A 51 0.34 -0.81 -14.53
CA ARG A 51 -0.61 -0.96 -15.64
C ARG A 51 0.17 -1.34 -16.88
N ALA A 52 -0.19 -2.46 -17.50
CA ALA A 52 0.32 -2.85 -18.81
C ALA A 52 -0.25 -1.94 -19.91
N LYS A 53 0.46 -1.79 -21.03
CA LYS A 53 -0.08 -1.15 -22.22
C LYS A 53 -1.11 -2.05 -22.91
N LEU A 54 -2.10 -1.43 -23.57
CA LEU A 54 -3.18 -2.11 -24.30
C LEU A 54 -2.77 -3.08 -25.42
N ASN A 55 -1.54 -2.95 -25.94
CA ASN A 55 -1.08 -3.74 -27.08
C ASN A 55 -0.21 -4.94 -26.68
N VAL A 56 -0.10 -5.23 -25.38
CA VAL A 56 0.67 -6.37 -24.89
C VAL A 56 -0.28 -7.57 -24.90
N GLN A 57 -0.01 -8.54 -25.76
CA GLN A 57 -0.84 -9.75 -25.90
C GLN A 57 -0.53 -10.79 -24.82
N ASP A 58 0.70 -10.79 -24.30
CA ASP A 58 1.21 -11.69 -23.27
C ASP A 58 1.50 -10.95 -21.95
N GLU A 59 2.06 -11.64 -20.95
CA GLU A 59 2.56 -10.98 -19.74
C GLU A 59 3.69 -9.99 -20.06
N PRO A 60 3.62 -8.73 -19.59
CA PRO A 60 4.63 -7.74 -19.89
C PRO A 60 5.98 -8.14 -19.30
N ASP A 61 7.00 -8.19 -20.15
CA ASP A 61 8.33 -8.64 -19.79
C ASP A 61 9.40 -7.53 -19.76
N SER A 62 8.99 -6.31 -20.08
CA SER A 62 9.88 -5.17 -20.15
C SER A 62 9.21 -3.87 -19.67
N LEU A 63 10.05 -2.88 -19.32
CA LEU A 63 9.57 -1.56 -18.91
C LEU A 63 8.86 -0.80 -20.06
N VAL A 64 9.09 -1.23 -21.31
CA VAL A 64 8.42 -0.65 -22.49
C VAL A 64 6.93 -0.97 -22.46
N ASP A 65 6.57 -2.13 -21.93
CA ASP A 65 5.21 -2.65 -21.86
C ASP A 65 4.43 -2.11 -20.67
N VAL A 66 5.13 -1.53 -19.70
CA VAL A 66 4.52 -0.81 -18.58
C VAL A 66 4.05 0.57 -19.05
N GLN A 67 2.79 0.90 -18.78
CA GLN A 67 2.23 2.23 -18.98
C GLN A 67 2.48 3.12 -17.76
N ARG A 68 2.20 2.59 -16.56
CA ARG A 68 2.28 3.34 -15.30
C ARG A 68 2.61 2.40 -14.14
N PHE A 69 3.26 2.95 -13.12
CA PHE A 69 3.65 2.24 -11.92
C PHE A 69 3.13 2.99 -10.70
N TYR A 70 2.67 2.24 -9.71
CA TYR A 70 1.99 2.72 -8.53
C TYR A 70 2.51 2.00 -7.30
N MET A 71 2.44 2.69 -6.17
CA MET A 71 2.70 2.15 -4.84
C MET A 71 1.57 2.59 -3.93
N ILE A 72 0.92 1.65 -3.24
CA ILE A 72 -0.04 1.95 -2.19
C ILE A 72 0.67 1.82 -0.85
N LEU A 73 0.56 2.85 -0.01
CA LEU A 73 1.00 2.82 1.38
C LEU A 73 -0.22 2.77 2.29
N SER A 74 -0.24 1.79 3.18
CA SER A 74 -1.33 1.51 4.13
C SER A 74 -0.79 1.62 5.55
N PRO A 75 -0.80 2.82 6.17
CA PRO A 75 -0.27 2.99 7.53
C PRO A 75 -1.04 2.13 8.54
N THR A 76 -0.32 1.42 9.41
CA THR A 76 -0.89 0.62 10.51
C THR A 76 -0.53 1.21 11.88
N SER A 77 0.58 1.94 11.99
CA SER A 77 0.99 2.59 13.25
C SER A 77 0.23 3.88 13.58
N ARG A 78 -0.51 4.43 12.62
CA ARG A 78 -1.30 5.66 12.78
C ARG A 78 -2.79 5.38 12.63
N GLU A 79 -3.49 5.42 13.75
CA GLU A 79 -4.95 5.23 13.77
C GLU A 79 -5.64 6.26 12.86
N LYS A 80 -6.57 5.79 12.01
CA LYS A 80 -7.35 6.60 11.04
C LYS A 80 -6.53 7.31 9.96
N ALA A 81 -5.24 7.01 9.81
CA ALA A 81 -4.50 7.50 8.64
C ALA A 81 -5.09 6.86 7.36
N PRO A 82 -5.27 7.64 6.28
CA PRO A 82 -5.78 7.09 5.03
C PRO A 82 -4.73 6.21 4.36
N HIS A 83 -5.20 5.30 3.52
CA HIS A 83 -4.37 4.67 2.51
C HIS A 83 -3.96 5.71 1.47
N ARG A 84 -2.78 5.55 0.88
CA ARG A 84 -2.20 6.53 -0.04
C ARG A 84 -1.82 5.84 -1.34
N LEU A 85 -2.43 6.25 -2.45
CA LEU A 85 -2.02 5.85 -3.78
C LEU A 85 -0.94 6.79 -4.29
N VAL A 86 0.30 6.30 -4.34
CA VAL A 86 1.46 7.04 -4.83
C VAL A 86 1.75 6.65 -6.28
N VAL A 87 1.86 7.64 -7.15
CA VAL A 87 2.41 7.47 -8.49
C VAL A 87 3.88 7.86 -8.47
N VAL A 88 4.75 6.95 -8.89
CA VAL A 88 6.15 7.28 -9.16
C VAL A 88 6.24 7.79 -10.60
N GLY A 89 6.94 8.91 -10.82
CA GLY A 89 7.02 9.59 -12.12
C GLY A 89 7.72 8.77 -13.20
N LYS A 90 8.32 7.63 -12.84
CA LYS A 90 8.84 6.61 -13.75
C LYS A 90 8.07 5.31 -13.54
N LYS A 91 8.14 4.44 -14.54
CA LYS A 91 7.41 3.16 -14.60
C LYS A 91 7.99 2.06 -13.70
N LYS A 92 8.85 2.43 -12.75
CA LYS A 92 9.62 1.54 -11.87
C LYS A 92 10.08 2.31 -10.62
N MET A 93 10.56 1.59 -9.61
CA MET A 93 11.24 2.19 -8.47
C MET A 93 12.62 2.77 -8.87
N PRO A 94 13.15 3.77 -8.12
CA PRO A 94 14.50 4.27 -8.35
C PRO A 94 15.56 3.20 -8.11
N SER A 95 16.47 2.99 -9.05
CA SER A 95 17.59 2.07 -8.81
C SER A 95 18.44 2.55 -7.63
N VAL A 96 18.63 1.66 -6.64
CA VAL A 96 19.54 1.87 -5.52
C VAL A 96 20.99 1.91 -6.01
N GLN A 97 21.39 0.99 -6.89
CA GLN A 97 22.76 0.86 -7.39
C GLN A 97 23.21 2.11 -8.15
N LYS A 98 22.29 2.73 -8.91
CA LYS A 98 22.54 3.97 -9.65
C LYS A 98 22.21 5.24 -8.85
N ARG A 99 21.66 5.10 -7.64
CA ARG A 99 21.16 6.20 -6.80
C ARG A 99 20.22 7.12 -7.57
N GLU A 100 19.31 6.52 -8.34
CA GLU A 100 18.34 7.25 -9.15
C GLU A 100 17.41 8.09 -8.26
N ARG A 101 16.91 9.19 -8.83
CA ARG A 101 16.05 10.15 -8.15
C ARG A 101 14.77 10.31 -8.93
N PHE A 102 13.66 9.82 -8.40
CA PHE A 102 12.36 9.96 -9.05
C PHE A 102 11.44 10.82 -8.21
N PHE A 103 10.81 11.78 -8.89
CA PHE A 103 9.64 12.45 -8.36
C PHE A 103 8.48 11.46 -8.32
N GLY A 104 7.62 11.60 -7.33
CA GLY A 104 6.32 10.95 -7.26
C GLY A 104 5.31 11.91 -6.65
N PHE A 105 4.07 11.46 -6.55
CA PHE A 105 3.04 12.20 -5.85
C PHE A 105 1.91 11.31 -5.36
N CYS A 106 1.23 11.73 -4.30
CA CYS A 106 0.00 11.10 -3.84
C CYS A 106 -1.13 11.43 -4.84
N GLU A 107 -1.52 10.49 -5.68
CA GLU A 107 -2.61 10.65 -6.66
C GLU A 107 -3.96 10.74 -5.96
N ALA A 108 -4.17 9.86 -4.98
CA ALA A 108 -5.42 9.76 -4.23
C ALA A 108 -5.16 9.27 -2.80
N ILE A 109 -6.07 9.61 -1.90
CA ILE A 109 -6.17 9.05 -0.55
C ILE A 109 -7.50 8.31 -0.38
N GLY A 110 -7.55 7.33 0.52
CA GLY A 110 -8.72 6.47 0.66
C GLY A 110 -8.85 5.84 2.04
N SER A 111 -10.06 5.41 2.35
CA SER A 111 -10.40 4.70 3.59
C SER A 111 -10.08 3.20 3.53
N SER A 112 -9.95 2.64 2.32
CA SER A 112 -9.48 1.28 2.07
C SER A 112 -8.57 1.23 0.84
N VAL A 113 -7.84 0.11 0.69
CA VAL A 113 -7.07 -0.16 -0.53
C VAL A 113 -8.00 -0.31 -1.74
N ASP A 114 -9.18 -0.88 -1.56
CA ASP A 114 -10.14 -1.14 -2.65
C ASP A 114 -10.70 0.15 -3.24
N GLU A 115 -10.92 1.15 -2.40
CA GLU A 115 -11.33 2.48 -2.85
C GLU A 115 -10.27 3.08 -3.79
N LEU A 116 -8.99 2.84 -3.49
CA LEU A 116 -7.86 3.34 -4.30
C LEU A 116 -7.67 2.51 -5.57
N THR A 117 -7.79 1.19 -5.50
CA THR A 117 -7.64 0.30 -6.66
C THR A 117 -8.81 0.41 -7.63
N SER A 118 -10.02 0.68 -7.14
CA SER A 118 -11.18 0.98 -7.99
C SER A 118 -10.95 2.24 -8.83
N LYS A 119 -10.28 3.27 -8.28
CA LYS A 119 -9.84 4.46 -9.03
C LYS A 119 -8.70 4.16 -10.02
N MET A 120 -8.03 3.02 -9.88
CA MET A 120 -7.07 2.49 -10.85
C MET A 120 -7.73 1.61 -11.93
N GLY A 121 -9.03 1.33 -11.85
CA GLY A 121 -9.82 0.62 -12.86
C GLY A 121 -10.51 1.58 -13.85
N ASP A 122 -10.71 1.11 -15.08
CA ASP A 122 -11.51 1.69 -16.17
C ASP A 122 -12.03 3.13 -16.05
N ALA A 123 -11.21 4.08 -16.52
CA ALA A 123 -11.78 5.25 -17.17
C ALA A 123 -12.16 4.82 -18.60
N SER A 124 -13.42 4.51 -18.84
CA SER A 124 -13.94 4.43 -20.20
C SER A 124 -13.87 5.84 -20.79
N TYR A 125 -13.11 6.00 -21.86
CA TYR A 125 -13.20 7.18 -22.71
C TYR A 125 -13.61 6.71 -24.10
N ASP A 126 -14.79 7.15 -24.54
CA ASP A 126 -15.21 7.03 -25.92
C ASP A 126 -14.22 7.83 -26.79
N THR A 127 -13.34 7.12 -27.49
CA THR A 127 -12.53 7.77 -28.52
C THR A 127 -13.35 7.84 -29.80
N ALA A 128 -13.61 9.06 -30.26
CA ALA A 128 -14.53 9.39 -31.35
C ALA A 128 -14.21 8.75 -32.72
N THR A 129 -13.21 7.88 -32.84
CA THR A 129 -12.83 7.27 -34.11
C THR A 129 -12.51 5.77 -34.08
N ARG A 130 -12.60 5.02 -32.96
CA ARG A 130 -12.33 3.56 -33.01
C ARG A 130 -12.71 2.75 -31.75
N GLY A 131 -14.01 2.61 -31.49
CA GLY A 131 -14.57 1.56 -30.60
C GLY A 131 -14.24 1.68 -29.11
N THR A 132 -15.03 0.97 -28.29
CA THR A 132 -14.89 0.89 -26.84
C THR A 132 -13.56 0.19 -26.49
N ARG A 133 -12.64 0.92 -25.86
CA ARG A 133 -11.40 0.38 -25.32
C ARG A 133 -11.50 0.34 -23.80
N THR A 134 -11.53 -0.85 -23.24
CA THR A 134 -11.38 -1.11 -21.80
C THR A 134 -9.91 -0.98 -21.43
N ASN A 135 -9.58 -0.26 -20.36
CA ASN A 135 -8.20 -0.04 -19.94
C ASN A 135 -7.85 -1.18 -18.97
N PRO A 136 -6.79 -1.98 -19.19
CA PRO A 136 -6.49 -3.08 -18.30
C PRO A 136 -6.32 -2.57 -16.87
N SER A 137 -6.99 -3.23 -15.93
CA SER A 137 -6.85 -2.95 -14.49
C SER A 137 -5.38 -3.01 -14.08
N ALA A 138 -5.02 -2.22 -13.08
CA ALA A 138 -3.68 -2.31 -12.51
C ALA A 138 -3.42 -3.73 -11.98
N ILE A 139 -2.24 -4.27 -12.27
CA ILE A 139 -1.79 -5.61 -11.91
C ILE A 139 -0.89 -5.49 -10.69
N ALA A 140 -1.14 -6.31 -9.66
CA ALA A 140 -0.28 -6.37 -8.49
C ALA A 140 1.11 -6.90 -8.87
N ALA A 141 2.13 -6.18 -8.42
CA ALA A 141 3.54 -6.45 -8.65
C ALA A 141 4.26 -6.93 -7.39
N GLY A 142 3.60 -6.88 -6.24
CA GLY A 142 4.15 -7.39 -4.99
C GLY A 142 3.63 -6.64 -3.78
N GLN A 143 3.83 -7.24 -2.62
CA GLN A 143 3.39 -6.73 -1.34
C GLN A 143 4.45 -6.95 -0.29
N GLY A 144 4.41 -6.11 0.74
CA GLY A 144 5.26 -6.26 1.90
C GLY A 144 4.88 -5.30 3.01
N VAL A 145 5.80 -5.19 3.96
CA VAL A 145 5.73 -4.22 5.03
C VAL A 145 6.64 -3.03 4.73
N TYR A 146 6.26 -1.84 5.17
CA TYR A 146 7.08 -0.65 5.07
C TYR A 146 7.21 0.07 6.41
N SER A 147 8.23 0.90 6.48
CA SER A 147 8.36 1.92 7.51
C SER A 147 8.91 3.22 6.93
N ILE A 148 8.53 4.33 7.54
CA ILE A 148 9.21 5.60 7.41
C ILE A 148 10.07 5.77 8.66
N VAL A 149 11.37 5.94 8.46
CA VAL A 149 12.33 6.12 9.55
C VAL A 149 13.07 7.44 9.40
N GLU A 150 13.32 8.12 10.51
CA GLU A 150 14.11 9.35 10.56
C GLU A 150 15.55 9.03 10.98
N ARG A 151 16.49 9.25 10.05
CA ARG A 151 17.91 9.07 10.27
C ARG A 151 18.62 10.41 10.21
N GLY A 152 18.93 10.96 11.38
CA GLY A 152 19.57 12.27 11.51
C GLY A 152 18.69 13.40 10.97
N ARG A 153 18.96 13.88 9.75
CA ARG A 153 18.18 14.95 9.08
C ARG A 153 17.41 14.46 7.85
N GLN A 154 17.49 13.16 7.55
CA GLN A 154 16.84 12.55 6.40
C GLN A 154 15.76 11.59 6.87
N THR A 155 14.73 11.47 6.07
CA THR A 155 13.73 10.42 6.22
C THR A 155 13.90 9.39 5.14
N HIS A 156 13.74 8.13 5.50
CA HIS A 156 13.82 7.00 4.59
C HIS A 156 12.48 6.29 4.57
N LEU A 157 11.94 6.04 3.37
CA LEU A 157 10.94 5.02 3.14
C LEU A 157 11.68 3.71 2.93
N VAL A 158 11.44 2.75 3.81
CA VAL A 158 12.01 1.40 3.72
C VAL A 158 10.93 0.36 3.62
N TYR A 159 11.18 -0.71 2.89
CA TYR A 159 10.28 -1.84 2.81
C TYR A 159 11.02 -3.17 2.72
N THR A 160 10.32 -4.23 3.14
CA THR A 160 10.69 -5.62 2.90
C THR A 160 9.53 -6.29 2.19
N LEU A 161 9.80 -6.86 1.01
CA LEU A 161 8.84 -7.58 0.18
C LEU A 161 8.55 -8.94 0.82
N GLU A 162 7.29 -9.32 0.86
CA GLU A 162 6.81 -10.61 1.39
C GLU A 162 6.18 -11.46 0.28
N THR A 163 5.66 -10.81 -0.75
CA THR A 163 5.05 -11.49 -1.90
C THR A 163 5.47 -10.80 -3.19
N PRO A 164 6.06 -11.52 -4.16
CA PRO A 164 6.55 -12.90 -4.03
C PRO A 164 7.61 -13.02 -2.92
N GLU A 165 7.84 -14.24 -2.40
CA GLU A 165 8.86 -14.47 -1.36
C GLU A 165 10.25 -14.02 -1.83
N LYS A 166 10.50 -14.17 -3.14
CA LYS A 166 11.72 -13.71 -3.82
C LYS A 166 11.36 -12.90 -5.05
N PRO A 167 12.10 -11.82 -5.37
CA PRO A 167 11.83 -11.03 -6.55
C PRO A 167 11.98 -11.90 -7.81
N GLY A 168 10.96 -11.87 -8.66
CA GLY A 168 10.96 -12.52 -9.96
C GLY A 168 11.13 -11.53 -11.10
N LYS A 169 10.85 -12.01 -12.32
CA LYS A 169 11.03 -11.23 -13.56
C LYS A 169 10.34 -9.86 -13.54
N MET A 170 9.11 -9.80 -13.03
CA MET A 170 8.36 -8.53 -13.00
C MET A 170 8.95 -7.55 -11.98
N GLN A 171 9.40 -8.04 -10.83
CA GLN A 171 10.05 -7.23 -9.81
C GLN A 171 11.38 -6.68 -10.34
N ASP A 172 12.16 -7.47 -11.09
CA ASP A 172 13.38 -7.01 -11.75
C ASP A 172 13.11 -5.89 -12.77
N VAL A 173 12.06 -6.05 -13.59
CA VAL A 173 11.65 -5.04 -14.59
C VAL A 173 11.24 -3.72 -13.92
N LEU A 174 10.55 -3.80 -12.79
CA LEU A 174 10.09 -2.66 -12.00
C LEU A 174 11.11 -2.17 -10.95
N ASP A 175 12.29 -2.80 -10.90
CA ASP A 175 13.38 -2.46 -9.97
C ASP A 175 12.92 -2.50 -8.51
N ILE A 176 12.11 -3.51 -8.17
CA ILE A 176 11.60 -3.79 -6.82
C ILE A 176 12.50 -4.87 -6.19
N PRO A 177 13.58 -4.50 -5.47
CA PRO A 177 14.35 -5.47 -4.71
C PRO A 177 13.52 -6.07 -3.56
N GLN A 178 13.99 -7.19 -3.01
CA GLN A 178 13.43 -7.81 -1.80
C GLN A 178 13.38 -6.81 -0.64
N GLU A 179 14.43 -6.01 -0.52
CA GLU A 179 14.57 -4.97 0.48
C GLU A 179 14.99 -3.69 -0.22
N GLY A 180 14.33 -2.59 0.15
CA GLY A 180 14.62 -1.29 -0.45
C GLY A 180 14.56 -0.17 0.56
N SER A 181 15.57 0.69 0.54
CA SER A 181 15.65 1.94 1.30
C SER A 181 15.79 3.12 0.34
N TYR A 182 14.93 4.11 0.55
CA TYR A 182 14.83 5.29 -0.29
C TYR A 182 14.77 6.53 0.57
N THR A 183 15.67 7.49 0.37
CA THR A 183 15.48 8.81 0.97
C THR A 183 14.19 9.41 0.43
N LEU A 184 13.30 9.79 1.34
CA LEU A 184 12.01 10.39 1.08
C LEU A 184 12.06 11.87 1.47
N SER A 185 11.62 12.74 0.57
CA SER A 185 11.48 14.17 0.86
C SER A 185 10.20 14.72 0.25
N ILE A 186 9.54 15.62 0.98
CA ILE A 186 8.29 16.26 0.54
C ILE A 186 8.63 17.57 -0.14
N ARG A 187 8.06 17.81 -1.31
CA ARG A 187 8.28 19.03 -2.05
C ARG A 187 7.37 20.15 -1.54
N ASN A 188 7.95 21.33 -1.37
CA ASN A 188 7.19 22.55 -1.08
C ASN A 188 6.41 23.01 -2.33
N PRO A 189 5.07 23.10 -2.28
CA PRO A 189 4.24 23.48 -3.43
C PRO A 189 4.45 24.93 -3.90
N GLU A 190 4.91 25.83 -3.03
CA GLU A 190 5.19 27.24 -3.37
C GLU A 190 6.48 27.41 -4.16
N THR A 191 7.34 26.38 -4.20
CA THR A 191 8.59 26.49 -4.94
C THR A 191 8.41 26.19 -6.42
N PRO A 192 8.94 27.05 -7.31
CA PRO A 192 8.73 26.91 -8.73
C PRO A 192 9.23 25.57 -9.27
N ASN A 193 8.53 25.05 -10.27
CA ASN A 193 8.96 23.89 -11.04
C ASN A 193 10.29 24.18 -11.72
N VAL A 194 11.22 23.22 -11.65
CA VAL A 194 12.47 23.30 -12.42
C VAL A 194 12.18 22.66 -13.78
N GLY A 195 12.08 23.48 -14.82
CA GLY A 195 11.60 23.04 -16.13
C GLY A 195 10.16 22.52 -16.06
N ASN A 196 9.87 21.43 -16.76
CA ASN A 196 8.54 20.79 -16.78
C ASN A 196 8.32 19.82 -15.59
N ALA A 197 9.15 19.87 -14.54
CA ALA A 197 9.07 18.95 -13.42
C ALA A 197 8.08 19.42 -12.34
N GLY A 198 7.00 18.67 -12.17
CA GLY A 198 6.03 18.81 -11.09
C GLY A 198 4.60 18.89 -11.56
N LEU A 199 3.66 18.77 -10.62
CA LEU A 199 2.25 18.88 -10.94
C LEU A 199 1.84 20.33 -11.22
N GLU A 200 0.89 20.49 -12.15
CA GLU A 200 0.17 21.76 -12.35
C GLU A 200 -0.73 22.06 -11.15
N ASN A 201 -1.55 21.07 -10.76
CA ASN A 201 -2.39 21.13 -9.56
C ASN A 201 -1.55 20.77 -8.32
N LYS A 202 -1.39 21.74 -7.42
CA LYS A 202 -0.60 21.61 -6.19
C LYS A 202 -1.43 21.02 -5.03
N PRO A 203 -0.78 20.39 -4.04
CA PRO A 203 -1.43 19.93 -2.82
C PRO A 203 -1.97 21.12 -2.02
N ASP A 204 -3.16 20.93 -1.43
CA ASP A 204 -3.76 21.91 -0.52
C ASP A 204 -3.29 21.65 0.92
N PHE A 205 -2.10 22.15 1.24
CA PHE A 205 -1.55 22.04 2.59
C PHE A 205 -2.11 23.13 3.50
N SER A 206 -2.50 22.73 4.72
CA SER A 206 -2.90 23.69 5.75
C SER A 206 -1.76 24.69 6.06
N PRO A 207 -2.08 25.90 6.55
CA PRO A 207 -1.04 26.87 6.94
C PRO A 207 -0.04 26.32 7.95
N GLU A 208 -0.45 25.40 8.82
CA GLU A 208 0.42 24.71 9.78
C GLU A 208 1.44 23.79 9.09
N LYS A 209 0.99 23.00 8.11
CA LYS A 209 1.88 22.18 7.27
C LYS A 209 2.83 23.05 6.46
N MET A 210 2.32 24.15 5.89
CA MET A 210 3.15 25.09 5.12
C MET A 210 4.28 25.71 5.95
N LYS A 211 4.03 26.05 7.22
CA LYS A 211 5.06 26.57 8.14
C LYS A 211 6.22 25.58 8.35
N LYS A 212 5.97 24.27 8.31
CA LYS A 212 7.01 23.25 8.52
C LYS A 212 8.05 23.20 7.39
N PHE A 213 7.72 23.71 6.20
CA PHE A 213 8.73 23.86 5.14
C PHE A 213 9.77 24.94 5.44
N GLY A 214 9.45 25.94 6.28
CA GLY A 214 10.40 27.00 6.65
C GLY A 214 10.99 27.78 5.47
N GLY A 215 10.27 27.85 4.33
CA GLY A 215 10.76 28.46 3.09
C GLY A 215 11.71 27.59 2.26
N TYR A 216 12.06 26.39 2.73
CA TYR A 216 12.88 25.45 1.97
C TYR A 216 12.08 24.75 0.87
N ARG A 217 12.77 24.31 -0.18
CA ARG A 217 12.19 23.54 -1.30
C ARG A 217 11.71 22.15 -0.88
N TRP A 218 12.35 21.58 0.13
CA TRP A 218 12.14 20.22 0.57
C TRP A 218 11.94 20.20 2.08
N ALA A 219 10.97 19.42 2.54
CA ALA A 219 10.80 19.06 3.94
C ALA A 219 11.09 17.58 4.15
N SER A 220 11.54 17.26 5.37
CA SER A 220 11.58 15.89 5.88
C SER A 220 10.16 15.31 5.92
N ALA A 221 10.02 14.00 5.72
CA ALA A 221 8.77 13.28 5.89
C ALA A 221 8.54 12.81 7.34
N SER A 222 9.19 13.46 8.32
CA SER A 222 9.04 13.12 9.74
C SER A 222 7.66 13.47 10.29
N ASP A 223 6.92 14.32 9.57
CA ASP A 223 5.46 14.38 9.67
C ASP A 223 4.83 13.64 8.47
N PRO A 224 4.43 12.37 8.62
CA PRO A 224 3.86 11.60 7.52
C PRO A 224 2.49 12.13 7.09
N SER A 225 1.86 13.05 7.83
CA SER A 225 0.59 13.64 7.43
C SER A 225 0.68 14.52 6.18
N PHE A 226 1.89 14.91 5.75
CA PHE A 226 2.08 15.48 4.42
C PHE A 226 1.60 14.56 3.31
N LEU A 227 1.83 13.25 3.45
CA LEU A 227 1.44 12.25 2.47
C LEU A 227 -0.07 11.94 2.47
N ASP A 228 -0.79 12.40 3.50
CA ASP A 228 -2.26 12.28 3.63
C ASP A 228 -3.02 13.38 2.87
N VAL A 229 -2.34 14.09 1.96
CA VAL A 229 -2.94 15.15 1.13
C VAL A 229 -2.74 14.78 -0.32
N GLU A 230 -3.83 14.77 -1.09
CA GLU A 230 -3.75 14.54 -2.53
C GLU A 230 -2.83 15.57 -3.19
N ARG A 231 -2.18 15.12 -4.26
CA ARG A 231 -1.19 15.87 -5.03
C ARG A 231 0.08 16.22 -4.26
N CYS A 232 0.27 15.71 -3.04
CA CYS A 232 1.53 15.84 -2.31
C CYS A 232 2.68 15.30 -3.16
N GLU A 233 3.56 16.19 -3.62
CA GLU A 233 4.73 15.85 -4.43
C GLU A 233 5.87 15.37 -3.52
N LEU A 234 6.48 14.24 -3.86
CA LEU A 234 7.57 13.64 -3.11
C LEU A 234 8.76 13.31 -4.02
N LEU A 235 9.93 13.13 -3.40
CA LEU A 235 11.15 12.68 -4.05
C LEU A 235 11.63 11.40 -3.37
N LEU A 236 11.86 10.37 -4.18
CA LEU A 236 12.49 9.12 -3.77
C LEU A 236 13.89 9.05 -4.38
N ILE A 237 14.88 8.76 -3.54
CA ILE A 237 16.27 8.55 -3.97
C ILE A 237 16.73 7.19 -3.48
N GLY A 238 17.17 6.31 -4.38
CA GLY A 238 17.69 4.99 -4.01
C GLY A 238 18.90 5.11 -3.07
N ALA A 239 18.84 4.43 -1.92
CA ALA A 239 19.85 4.50 -0.87
C ALA A 239 20.56 3.15 -0.62
N SER A 240 19.80 2.11 -0.26
CA SER A 240 20.35 0.76 0.02
C SER A 240 19.34 -0.35 -0.28
N THR A 241 19.83 -1.57 -0.47
CA THR A 241 19.06 -2.82 -0.43
C THR A 241 19.49 -3.71 0.74
N ASP A 242 20.42 -3.26 1.56
CA ASP A 242 20.84 -3.89 2.82
C ASP A 242 20.30 -3.01 3.96
N LEU A 243 19.09 -3.33 4.44
CA LEU A 243 18.44 -2.53 5.48
C LEU A 243 19.18 -2.68 6.82
N LYS A 244 19.61 -3.89 7.16
CA LYS A 244 20.32 -4.16 8.40
C LYS A 244 21.64 -3.39 8.46
N GLY A 245 22.43 -3.42 7.39
CA GLY A 245 23.68 -2.67 7.30
C GLY A 245 23.49 -1.15 7.26
N GLU A 246 22.43 -0.65 6.63
CA GLU A 246 22.17 0.79 6.57
C GLU A 246 21.58 1.36 7.86
N LEU A 247 20.58 0.68 8.43
CA LEU A 247 19.68 1.21 9.47
C LEU A 247 19.82 0.54 10.84
N GLY A 248 20.68 -0.48 10.98
CA GLY A 248 20.92 -1.14 12.27
C GLY A 248 19.62 -1.71 12.87
N GLU A 249 19.28 -1.29 14.09
CA GLU A 249 18.08 -1.73 14.82
C GLU A 249 16.78 -1.57 14.01
N ALA A 250 16.65 -0.48 13.26
CA ALA A 250 15.46 -0.27 12.42
C ALA A 250 15.41 -1.24 11.23
N GLY A 251 16.56 -1.64 10.69
CA GLY A 251 16.63 -2.68 9.67
C GLY A 251 16.29 -4.07 10.22
N GLU A 252 16.78 -4.41 11.42
CA GLU A 252 16.43 -5.65 12.10
C GLU A 252 14.94 -5.72 12.45
N HIS A 253 14.34 -4.59 12.85
CA HIS A 253 12.90 -4.49 13.10
C HIS A 253 12.08 -4.78 11.84
N MET A 254 12.50 -4.31 10.67
CA MET A 254 11.79 -4.58 9.41
C MET A 254 11.78 -6.08 9.05
N HIS A 255 12.89 -6.78 9.25
CA HIS A 255 12.94 -8.24 9.02
C HIS A 255 11.99 -8.99 9.94
N LYS A 256 12.00 -8.62 11.22
CA LYS A 256 11.13 -9.22 12.21
C LYS A 256 9.66 -8.97 11.89
N LEU A 257 9.33 -7.74 11.50
CA LEU A 257 7.98 -7.36 11.12
C LEU A 257 7.46 -8.19 9.93
N ALA A 258 8.29 -8.36 8.91
CA ALA A 258 7.94 -9.15 7.73
C ALA A 258 7.74 -10.64 8.09
N GLU A 259 8.62 -11.20 8.90
CA GLU A 259 8.48 -12.59 9.37
C GLU A 259 7.21 -12.78 10.20
N GLU A 260 6.90 -11.86 11.12
CA GLU A 260 5.70 -11.94 11.96
C GLU A 260 4.41 -11.84 11.14
N ASP A 261 4.32 -10.92 10.16
CA ASP A 261 3.15 -10.80 9.28
C ASP A 261 3.01 -12.03 8.36
N PHE A 262 4.13 -12.55 7.86
CA PHE A 262 4.15 -13.78 7.06
C PHE A 262 3.70 -15.02 7.85
N GLN A 263 4.20 -15.20 9.08
CA GLN A 263 3.76 -16.30 9.95
C GLN A 263 2.26 -16.21 10.27
N LYS A 264 1.76 -14.98 10.50
CA LYS A 264 0.34 -14.75 10.69
C LYS A 264 -0.46 -15.16 9.45
N TYR A 265 -0.02 -14.76 8.26
CA TYR A 265 -0.65 -15.12 6.98
C TYR A 265 -0.74 -16.64 6.79
N ILE A 266 0.33 -17.38 7.09
CA ILE A 266 0.33 -18.85 7.04
C ILE A 266 -0.63 -19.44 8.07
N SER A 267 -0.63 -18.91 9.29
CA SER A 267 -1.49 -19.41 10.37
C SER A 267 -3.00 -19.26 10.08
N GLU A 268 -3.37 -18.29 9.24
CA GLU A 268 -4.74 -18.05 8.77
C GLU A 268 -5.17 -19.01 7.63
N GLY A 269 -4.33 -20.00 7.28
CA GLY A 269 -4.68 -21.12 6.41
C GLY A 269 -4.44 -20.87 4.92
N HIS A 270 -3.60 -19.88 4.58
CA HIS A 270 -3.24 -19.59 3.20
C HIS A 270 -2.10 -20.51 2.71
N GLN A 271 -2.28 -21.14 1.54
CA GLN A 271 -1.31 -22.08 0.96
C GLN A 271 -0.15 -21.36 0.25
N HIS A 272 1.04 -21.96 0.30
CA HIS A 272 2.30 -21.39 -0.16
C HIS A 272 2.66 -21.82 -1.59
N GLU A 273 2.30 -21.01 -2.58
CA GLU A 273 2.90 -21.02 -3.93
C GLU A 273 2.98 -19.57 -4.43
N ASP A 274 4.17 -19.06 -4.76
CA ASP A 274 4.40 -17.65 -5.12
C ASP A 274 3.46 -17.14 -6.22
N GLU A 275 3.25 -17.97 -7.25
CA GLU A 275 2.41 -17.63 -8.40
C GLU A 275 0.92 -17.74 -8.07
N ALA A 276 0.52 -18.73 -7.26
CA ALA A 276 -0.85 -18.86 -6.81
C ALA A 276 -1.23 -17.75 -5.83
N HIS A 277 -0.29 -17.28 -5.00
CA HIS A 277 -0.53 -16.18 -4.08
C HIS A 277 -0.60 -14.85 -4.83
N LEU A 278 0.29 -14.57 -5.79
CA LEU A 278 0.16 -13.40 -6.68
C LEU A 278 -1.16 -13.44 -7.47
N LYS A 279 -1.56 -14.61 -7.99
CA LYS A 279 -2.86 -14.79 -8.66
C LYS A 279 -4.02 -14.58 -7.71
N LYS A 280 -3.96 -15.14 -6.49
CA LYS A 280 -4.96 -14.94 -5.45
C LYS A 280 -5.05 -13.47 -5.05
N LEU A 281 -3.94 -12.77 -4.95
CA LEU A 281 -3.91 -11.34 -4.66
C LEU A 281 -4.54 -10.54 -5.80
N GLN A 282 -4.19 -10.90 -7.04
CA GLN A 282 -4.83 -10.34 -8.23
C GLN A 282 -6.33 -10.64 -8.25
N GLU A 283 -6.74 -11.83 -7.83
CA GLU A 283 -8.15 -12.24 -7.72
C GLU A 283 -8.87 -11.54 -6.57
N GLU A 284 -8.27 -11.42 -5.39
CA GLU A 284 -8.81 -10.72 -4.21
C GLU A 284 -9.06 -9.26 -4.56
N TYR A 285 -8.06 -8.56 -5.10
CA TYR A 285 -8.24 -7.19 -5.59
C TYR A 285 -9.18 -7.08 -6.80
N ARG A 286 -9.40 -8.15 -7.57
CA ARG A 286 -10.32 -8.16 -8.73
C ARG A 286 -11.76 -8.52 -8.33
N LEU A 287 -11.96 -9.36 -7.33
CA LEU A 287 -13.24 -9.82 -6.80
C LEU A 287 -13.87 -8.73 -5.93
N GLU A 288 -13.06 -8.02 -5.14
CA GLU A 288 -13.53 -6.93 -4.29
C GLU A 288 -13.80 -5.62 -5.06
N ALA A 289 -13.23 -5.48 -6.26
CA ALA A 289 -13.53 -4.40 -7.21
C ALA A 289 -14.88 -4.55 -7.96
N GLY A 290 -15.74 -5.51 -7.59
CA GLY A 290 -17.09 -5.65 -8.14
C GLY A 290 -17.17 -6.32 -9.53
N GLY A 291 -16.37 -7.36 -9.77
CA GLY A 291 -16.51 -8.23 -10.94
C GLY A 291 -17.61 -9.28 -10.74
N LEU A 292 -18.62 -9.29 -11.62
CA LEU A 292 -19.68 -10.31 -11.68
C LEU A 292 -19.10 -11.75 -11.74
N PRO A 293 -19.84 -12.76 -11.22
CA PRO A 293 -19.42 -14.16 -11.33
C PRO A 293 -19.39 -14.57 -12.81
N VAL A 294 -18.26 -15.11 -13.26
CA VAL A 294 -18.20 -15.79 -14.56
C VAL A 294 -18.82 -17.17 -14.36
N ASP A 295 -20.12 -17.27 -14.65
CA ASP A 295 -20.86 -18.52 -14.59
C ASP A 295 -20.33 -19.46 -15.68
N GLY A 296 -19.54 -20.44 -15.25
CA GLY A 296 -18.98 -21.47 -16.12
C GLY A 296 -20.01 -22.56 -16.40
N THR A 297 -20.77 -22.44 -17.50
CA THR A 297 -21.38 -23.60 -18.15
C THR A 297 -21.43 -23.43 -19.66
N VAL A 298 -20.38 -23.89 -20.34
CA VAL A 298 -20.49 -24.27 -21.75
C VAL A 298 -21.15 -25.65 -21.78
N LYS A 299 -22.44 -25.70 -22.11
CA LYS A 299 -23.07 -26.94 -22.56
C LYS A 299 -22.57 -27.24 -23.97
N GLU A 300 -21.74 -28.27 -24.03
CA GLU A 300 -21.40 -28.98 -25.26
C GLU A 300 -22.71 -29.49 -25.90
N GLN A 301 -23.04 -29.00 -27.11
CA GLN A 301 -24.05 -29.63 -27.96
C GLN A 301 -23.40 -30.11 -29.25
N ALA A 302 -23.55 -31.42 -29.43
CA ALA A 302 -23.00 -32.24 -30.47
C ALA A 302 -23.38 -31.79 -31.88
N LYS A 303 -22.39 -31.86 -32.78
CA LYS A 303 -22.60 -31.95 -34.22
C LYS A 303 -23.47 -33.18 -34.55
N LYS A 304 -24.63 -32.92 -35.15
CA LYS A 304 -25.31 -33.83 -36.08
C LYS A 304 -25.87 -32.98 -37.22
N THR A 305 -25.14 -32.84 -38.32
CA THR A 305 -25.48 -33.41 -39.63
C THR A 305 -24.29 -33.23 -40.57
#